data_AF-A0A0Q9KCW0-F1
#
_entry.id   AF-A0A0Q9KCW0-F1
#
_cell.length_a   1.000
_cell.length_b   1.000
_cell.length_c   1.000
_cell.angle_alpha   90.00
_cell.angle_beta   90.00
_cell.angle_gamma   90.00
#
_symmetry.space_group_name_H-M   'P 1'
#
loop_
_entity.id
_entity.type
_entity.pdbx_description
1 polymer ?
#
loop_
_entity_poly.entity_id
_entity_poly.type
_entity_poly.pdbx_seq_one_letter_code
_entity_poly.pdbx_strand_id
1 'polypeptide(L)'
;MGLNIKNQHVHDLARELARRTGATQTGAIEDALQRRLDALRSNDAEAARRRRLHRLMDEIEAETTDEERALTSRAMDELYDDRGLPT
;
A
#
# COMPACT_ATOMS: atom_id res chain seq x y z
N MET A 1 25.12 -17.00 13.64
CA MET A 1 24.73 -18.26 12.97
C MET A 1 24.97 -18.11 11.47
N GLY A 2 25.32 -19.19 10.75
CA GLY A 2 25.66 -19.14 9.32
C GLY A 2 24.57 -19.72 8.43
N LEU A 3 24.20 -18.99 7.38
CA LEU A 3 23.26 -19.46 6.34
C LEU A 3 24.06 -20.19 5.25
N ASN A 4 23.74 -21.46 4.99
CA ASN A 4 24.35 -22.22 3.90
C ASN A 4 23.40 -22.30 2.70
N ILE A 5 23.81 -21.73 1.57
CA ILE A 5 23.07 -21.77 0.31
C ILE A 5 23.81 -22.71 -0.64
N LYS A 6 23.17 -23.78 -1.11
CA LYS A 6 23.81 -24.75 -2.04
C LYS A 6 23.60 -24.40 -3.52
N ASN A 7 22.84 -23.36 -3.80
CA ASN A 7 22.53 -22.95 -5.16
C ASN A 7 23.62 -22.01 -5.70
N GLN A 8 24.32 -22.43 -6.76
CA GLN A 8 25.41 -21.68 -7.38
C GLN A 8 24.95 -20.31 -7.90
N HIS A 9 23.78 -20.24 -8.51
CA HIS A 9 23.24 -18.99 -9.06
C HIS A 9 23.05 -17.93 -7.96
N VAL A 10 22.62 -18.35 -6.76
CA VAL A 10 22.43 -17.42 -5.63
C VAL A 10 23.77 -16.90 -5.12
N HIS A 11 24.82 -17.72 -5.12
CA HIS A 11 26.18 -17.26 -4.81
C HIS A 11 26.68 -16.23 -5.82
N ASP A 12 26.44 -16.46 -7.10
CA ASP A 12 26.86 -15.54 -8.17
C ASP A 12 26.14 -14.19 -8.04
N LEU A 13 24.83 -14.22 -7.74
CA LEU A 13 24.05 -13.02 -7.46
C LEU A 13 24.55 -12.27 -6.22
N ALA A 14 24.83 -12.98 -5.12
CA ALA A 14 25.33 -12.38 -3.89
C ALA A 14 26.71 -11.75 -4.08
N ARG A 15 27.59 -12.44 -4.81
CA ARG A 15 28.91 -11.92 -5.20
C ARG A 15 28.77 -10.69 -6.08
N GLU A 16 27.89 -10.71 -7.07
CA GLU A 16 27.69 -9.57 -7.96
C GLU A 16 27.14 -8.35 -7.21
N LEU A 17 26.13 -8.57 -6.38
CA LEU A 17 25.54 -7.48 -5.59
C LEU A 17 26.58 -6.87 -4.65
N ALA A 18 27.34 -7.70 -3.93
CA ALA A 18 28.44 -7.26 -3.07
C ALA A 18 29.49 -6.43 -3.82
N ARG A 19 29.90 -6.86 -5.03
CA ARG A 19 30.85 -6.11 -5.85
C ARG A 19 30.31 -4.73 -6.23
N ARG A 20 29.03 -4.64 -6.59
CA ARG A 20 28.40 -3.38 -7.00
C ARG A 20 28.15 -2.42 -5.85
N THR A 21 27.86 -2.94 -4.65
CA THR A 21 27.53 -2.13 -3.47
C THR A 21 28.73 -1.85 -2.57
N GLY A 22 29.86 -2.53 -2.80
CA GLY A 22 31.03 -2.47 -1.91
C GLY A 22 30.82 -3.18 -0.56
N ALA A 23 29.72 -3.93 -0.41
CA ALA A 23 29.40 -4.67 0.81
C ALA A 23 30.04 -6.07 0.82
N THR A 24 29.97 -6.75 1.97
CA THR A 24 30.20 -8.20 2.01
C THR A 24 29.04 -8.94 1.34
N GLN A 25 29.24 -10.19 0.91
CA GLN A 25 28.15 -11.00 0.34
C GLN A 25 27.00 -11.17 1.32
N THR A 26 27.29 -11.39 2.61
CA THR A 26 26.27 -11.48 3.66
C THR A 26 25.54 -10.15 3.84
N GLY A 27 26.25 -9.01 3.88
CA GLY A 27 25.62 -7.70 4.00
C GLY A 27 24.76 -7.34 2.79
N ALA A 28 25.19 -7.72 1.58
CA ALA A 28 24.43 -7.55 0.36
C ALA A 28 23.13 -8.38 0.38
N ILE A 29 23.19 -9.62 0.86
CA ILE A 29 22.02 -10.49 1.02
C ILE A 29 21.07 -9.91 2.08
N GLU A 30 21.59 -9.49 3.23
CA GLU A 30 20.82 -8.90 4.32
C GLU A 30 20.03 -7.67 3.87
N ASP A 31 20.71 -6.71 3.23
CA ASP A 31 20.09 -5.49 2.70
C ASP A 31 19.02 -5.79 1.64
N ALA A 32 19.29 -6.73 0.72
CA ALA A 32 18.31 -7.15 -0.28
C ALA A 32 17.05 -7.77 0.35
N LEU A 33 17.22 -8.62 1.36
CA LEU A 33 16.12 -9.23 2.09
C LEU A 33 15.32 -8.18 2.87
N GLN A 34 16.00 -7.27 3.57
CA GLN A 34 15.37 -6.21 4.34
C GLN A 34 14.51 -5.31 3.45
N ARG A 35 15.06 -4.83 2.33
CA ARG A 35 14.31 -4.03 1.35
C ARG A 35 13.09 -4.76 0.81
N ARG A 36 13.20 -6.06 0.53
CA ARG A 36 12.06 -6.85 0.04
C ARG A 36 10.98 -6.99 1.10
N LEU A 37 11.35 -7.22 2.35
CA LEU A 37 10.40 -7.31 3.46
C LEU A 37 9.69 -5.98 3.71
N ASP A 38 10.42 -4.86 3.67
CA ASP A 38 9.83 -3.54 3.89
C ASP A 38 8.89 -3.12 2.76
N ALA A 39 9.22 -3.47 1.51
CA ALA A 39 8.31 -3.28 0.38
C ALA A 39 7.00 -4.09 0.55
N LEU A 40 7.09 -5.34 1.02
CA LEU A 40 5.90 -6.16 1.27
C LEU A 40 5.05 -5.61 2.42
N ARG A 41 5.68 -5.20 3.53
CA ARG A 41 5.00 -4.56 4.66
C ARG A 41 4.27 -3.28 4.26
N SER A 42 4.88 -2.47 3.40
CA SER A 42 4.28 -1.22 2.90
C SER A 42 3.03 -1.51 2.07
N ASN A 43 3.10 -2.49 1.15
CA ASN A 43 1.94 -2.92 0.37
C ASN A 43 0.81 -3.48 1.26
N ASP A 44 1.14 -4.27 2.27
CA ASP A 44 0.15 -4.81 3.21
C ASP A 44 -0.52 -3.71 4.04
N ALA A 45 0.25 -2.71 4.46
CA ALA A 45 -0.25 -1.56 5.20
C ALA A 45 -1.19 -0.69 4.33
N GLU A 46 -0.84 -0.44 3.08
CA GLU A 46 -1.70 0.25 2.12
C GLU A 46 -2.99 -0.53 1.84
N ALA A 47 -2.88 -1.83 1.60
CA ALA A 47 -4.03 -2.70 1.38
C ALA A 47 -4.95 -2.73 2.62
N ALA A 48 -4.37 -2.79 3.83
CA ALA A 48 -5.13 -2.72 5.08
C ALA A 48 -5.80 -1.34 5.29
N ARG A 49 -5.11 -0.25 4.94
CA ARG A 49 -5.68 1.10 4.98
C ARG A 49 -6.86 1.22 4.01
N ARG A 50 -6.72 0.72 2.78
CA ARG A 50 -7.78 0.73 1.77
C ARG A 50 -8.99 -0.08 2.21
N ARG A 51 -8.79 -1.27 2.78
CA ARG A 51 -9.87 -2.08 3.38
C ARG A 51 -10.58 -1.38 4.55
N ARG A 52 -9.85 -0.62 5.38
CA ARG A 52 -10.46 0.20 6.44
C ARG A 52 -11.32 1.31 5.87
N LEU A 53 -10.83 2.03 4.85
CA LEU A 53 -11.57 3.10 4.21
C LEU A 53 -12.87 2.59 3.58
N HIS A 54 -12.80 1.48 2.83
CA HIS A 54 -14.00 0.89 2.24
C HIS A 54 -15.03 0.48 3.29
N ARG A 55 -14.60 -0.20 4.37
CA ARG A 55 -15.52 -0.55 5.46
C ARG A 55 -16.20 0.67 6.10
N LEU A 56 -15.46 1.77 6.29
CA LEU A 56 -16.04 3.00 6.83
C LEU A 56 -17.06 3.63 5.86
N MET A 57 -16.79 3.61 4.55
CA MET A 57 -17.73 4.08 3.55
C MET A 57 -19.00 3.22 3.53
N ASP A 58 -18.84 1.89 3.57
CA ASP A 58 -19.96 0.94 3.60
C ASP A 58 -20.82 1.13 4.88
N GLU A 59 -20.19 1.42 6.02
CA GLU A 59 -20.87 1.70 7.30
C GLU A 59 -21.69 3.00 7.23
N ILE A 60 -21.10 4.08 6.71
CA ILE A 60 -21.79 5.36 6.50
C ILE A 60 -22.98 5.18 5.55
N GLU A 61 -22.80 4.44 4.45
CA GLU A 61 -23.85 4.20 3.47
C GLU A 61 -25.02 3.39 4.05
N ALA A 62 -24.70 2.39 4.88
CA ALA A 62 -25.69 1.56 5.56
C ALA A 62 -26.49 2.31 6.64
N GLU A 63 -25.87 3.26 7.33
CA GLU A 63 -26.53 4.09 8.36
C GLU A 63 -27.35 5.24 7.78
N THR A 64 -27.04 5.68 6.55
CA THR A 64 -27.79 6.75 5.90
C THR A 64 -29.11 6.21 5.36
N THR A 65 -30.23 6.81 5.76
CA THR A 65 -31.55 6.46 5.22
C THR A 65 -31.75 7.04 3.82
N ASP A 66 -32.70 6.47 3.06
CA ASP A 66 -33.03 6.98 1.72
C ASP A 66 -33.58 8.41 1.75
N GLU A 67 -34.25 8.78 2.85
CA GLU A 67 -34.77 10.13 3.06
C GLU A 67 -33.63 11.14 3.29
N GLU A 68 -32.64 10.79 4.12
CA GLU A 68 -31.45 11.62 4.37
C GLU A 68 -30.57 11.76 3.12
N ARG A 69 -30.44 10.69 2.32
CA ARG A 69 -29.78 10.73 1.01
C ARG A 69 -30.48 11.72 0.07
N ALA A 70 -31.82 11.65 -0.01
CA ALA A 70 -32.59 12.53 -0.87
C ALA A 70 -32.51 14.01 -0.42
N LEU A 71 -32.53 14.26 0.89
CA LEU A 71 -32.34 15.59 1.47
C LEU A 71 -30.96 16.16 1.15
N THR A 72 -29.91 15.35 1.30
CA THR A 72 -28.53 15.74 0.99
C THR A 72 -28.35 16.05 -0.50
N SER A 73 -28.93 15.23 -1.38
CA SER A 73 -28.88 15.47 -2.83
C SER A 73 -29.56 16.78 -3.21
N ARG A 74 -30.76 17.07 -2.67
CA ARG A 74 -31.47 18.32 -2.95
C ARG A 74 -30.70 19.54 -2.45
N ALA A 75 -30.11 19.45 -1.26
CA ALA A 75 -29.28 20.53 -0.72
C ALA A 75 -28.04 20.78 -1.60
N MET A 76 -27.42 19.72 -2.14
CA MET A 76 -26.31 19.84 -3.08
C MET A 76 -26.74 20.54 -4.38
N ASP A 77 -27.90 20.18 -4.93
CA ASP A 77 -28.44 20.80 -6.15
C ASP A 77 -28.82 22.28 -5.96
N GLU A 78 -29.13 22.70 -4.73
CA GLU A 78 -29.39 24.11 -4.39
C GLU A 78 -28.10 24.92 -4.20
N LEU A 79 -27.05 24.29 -3.64
CA LEU A 79 -25.78 24.93 -3.30
C LEU A 79 -24.77 24.97 -4.45
N TYR A 80 -24.89 24.06 -5.42
CA TYR A 80 -23.94 23.93 -6.52
C TYR A 80 -24.66 23.90 -7.87
N ASP A 81 -24.05 24.53 -8.89
CA ASP A 81 -24.53 24.46 -10.27
C ASP A 81 -24.21 23.10 -10.93
N ASP A 82 -24.68 22.90 -12.16
CA ASP A 82 -24.43 21.67 -12.94
C ASP A 82 -22.93 21.38 -13.20
N ARG A 83 -22.05 22.34 -12.95
CA ARG A 83 -20.58 22.19 -13.06
C ARG A 83 -19.93 21.95 -11.71
N GLY A 84 -20.71 21.84 -10.64
CA GLY A 84 -20.26 21.63 -9.27
C GLY A 84 -19.66 22.89 -8.63
N LEU A 85 -19.98 24.08 -9.14
CA LEU A 85 -19.51 25.34 -8.58
C LEU A 85 -20.55 25.93 -7.63
N PRO A 86 -20.13 26.54 -6.50
CA PRO A 86 -21.07 27.22 -5.61
C PRO A 86 -21.84 28.31 -6.35
N THR A 87 -23.16 28.32 -6.18
CA THR A 87 -24.09 29.33 -6.72
C THR A 87 -24.04 30.67 -5.99
#